data_AF-A0A2N0EUH0-F1
#
_entry.id   AF-A0A2N0EUH0-F1
#
_cell.length_a   1.000
_cell.length_b   1.000
_cell.length_c   1.000
_cell.angle_alpha   90.00
_cell.angle_beta   90.00
_cell.angle_gamma   90.00
#
_symmetry.space_group_name_H-M   'P 1'
#
loop_
_entity.id
_entity.type
_entity.pdbx_description
1 polymer ?
#
loop_
_entity_poly.entity_id
_entity_poly.type
_entity_poly.pdbx_seq_one_letter_code
_entity_poly.pdbx_strand_id
1 'polypeptide(L)'
;MRDVFVRILTFFNTVKSKIAFYPTLLSFVGFGFALFMMTLEENGVSKYLIDKFPKLVLEDGDTALTILSVCIGGLISMMVFSFSMVMLLLSQASSNFSPRLLPGLISDKNHQIILGSYLATILYNIFTLFSIEPTDEKYTLPGFSILVGIVLTILCLVLFIYFIHTISQSIQINNILDTIYDKSRKRLTSIIETEEEKDDKLVADFPAIDNWYVYTPLKSGYFQNISLRNILTIAKEKDTRLFIAVPKGLFVLKNVPFLYSEKELEDKTVKEILSNINFARGELVEDNYILAFKQITEIAVKAMSPGVNDPGTAINAIDYLTELFSLRMKKRDSGVLVYEGIAYLKIAVVNFEDLLYNVMASLRTYCKHDPIIVQKLIWMLSYLKEQTPVAQSYTRIIEKELSVLLDEAKNAFDSKTDIQKVIKLFDNS
;
A
#
# COMPACT_ATOMS: atom_id res chain seq x y z
N MET A 1 8.97 -3.18 27.97
CA MET A 1 9.92 -3.03 26.84
C MET A 1 9.31 -3.38 25.48
N ARG A 2 8.50 -4.45 25.36
CA ARG A 2 7.89 -4.85 24.07
C ARG A 2 6.86 -3.86 23.51
N ASP A 3 6.03 -3.23 24.34
CA ASP A 3 5.05 -2.22 23.88
C ASP A 3 5.72 -0.96 23.35
N VAL A 4 6.84 -0.57 23.95
CA VAL A 4 7.67 0.54 23.45
C VAL A 4 8.27 0.17 22.10
N PHE A 5 8.75 -1.08 21.94
CA PHE A 5 9.25 -1.56 20.66
C PHE A 5 8.17 -1.60 19.56
N VAL A 6 6.96 -2.10 19.86
CA VAL A 6 5.85 -2.13 18.89
C VAL A 6 5.38 -0.71 18.55
N ARG A 7 5.32 0.20 19.52
CA ARG A 7 5.02 1.64 19.29
C ARG A 7 6.11 2.34 18.48
N ILE A 8 7.38 2.02 18.73
CA ILE A 8 8.51 2.52 17.95
C ILE A 8 8.43 1.95 16.53
N LEU A 9 8.15 0.67 16.35
CA LEU A 9 8.04 0.04 15.03
C LEU A 9 6.87 0.62 14.23
N THR A 10 5.71 0.83 14.86
CA THR A 10 4.57 1.49 14.23
C THR A 10 4.86 2.96 13.94
N PHE A 11 5.51 3.69 14.85
CA PHE A 11 5.96 5.06 14.61
C PHE A 11 6.95 5.13 13.44
N PHE A 12 7.96 4.25 13.39
CA PHE A 12 8.89 4.16 12.26
C PHE A 12 8.18 3.81 10.97
N ASN A 13 7.18 2.92 10.98
CA ASN A 13 6.40 2.61 9.77
C ASN A 13 5.55 3.81 9.32
N THR A 14 4.90 4.53 10.25
CA THR A 14 4.14 5.75 9.96
C THR A 14 5.02 6.92 9.50
N VAL A 15 6.27 6.98 9.98
CA VAL A 15 7.23 8.00 9.58
C VAL A 15 7.86 7.64 8.23
N LYS A 16 8.19 6.36 7.98
CA LYS A 16 8.67 5.86 6.68
C LYS A 16 7.66 6.05 5.55
N SER A 17 6.35 6.03 5.85
CA SER A 17 5.30 6.30 4.87
C SER A 17 5.12 7.79 4.56
N LYS A 18 5.95 8.69 5.14
CA LYS A 18 5.94 10.11 4.79
C LYS A 18 6.91 10.38 3.65
N ILE A 19 6.45 11.21 2.71
CA ILE A 19 7.19 11.66 1.53
C ILE A 19 8.58 12.19 1.88
N ALA A 20 8.70 12.93 2.99
CA ALA A 20 9.94 13.59 3.37
C ALA A 20 10.95 12.68 4.08
N PHE A 21 10.62 11.43 4.44
CA PHE A 21 11.47 10.64 5.34
C PHE A 21 12.83 10.28 4.75
N TYR A 22 12.88 9.59 3.60
CA TYR A 22 14.15 9.25 2.95
C TYR A 22 14.91 10.47 2.46
N PRO A 23 14.26 11.51 1.87
CA PRO A 23 14.95 12.74 1.54
C PRO A 23 15.66 13.35 2.75
N THR A 24 14.96 13.48 3.88
CA THR A 24 15.55 14.03 5.12
C THR A 24 16.69 13.15 5.63
N LEU A 25 16.53 11.83 5.63
CA LEU A 25 17.57 10.90 6.07
C LEU A 25 18.83 11.02 5.20
N LEU A 26 18.66 11.04 3.87
CA LEU A 26 19.76 11.16 2.92
C LEU A 26 20.40 12.55 2.99
N SER A 27 19.65 13.61 3.29
CA SER A 27 20.22 14.94 3.57
C SER A 27 21.19 14.90 4.75
N PHE A 28 20.82 14.25 5.85
CA PHE A 28 21.71 14.07 6.99
C PHE A 28 22.95 13.25 6.63
N VAL A 29 22.80 12.22 5.78
CA VAL A 29 23.94 11.45 5.26
C VAL A 29 24.85 12.33 4.41
N GLY A 30 24.31 13.13 3.49
CA GLY A 30 25.10 14.05 2.65
C GLY A 30 25.84 15.10 3.46
N PHE A 31 25.18 15.67 4.49
CA PHE A 31 25.81 16.58 5.44
C PHE A 31 26.94 15.91 6.23
N GLY A 32 26.69 14.74 6.82
CA GLY A 32 27.72 13.99 7.55
C GLY A 32 28.88 13.57 6.65
N PHE A 33 28.59 13.22 5.40
CA PHE A 33 29.60 12.89 4.40
C PHE A 33 30.46 14.10 4.03
N ALA A 34 29.89 15.30 3.94
CA ALA A 34 30.64 16.54 3.71
C ALA A 34 31.61 16.83 4.86
N LEU A 35 31.16 16.72 6.12
CA LEU A 35 32.03 16.90 7.29
C LEU A 35 33.16 15.86 7.32
N PHE A 36 32.85 14.60 7.02
CA PHE A 36 33.86 13.55 6.91
C PHE A 36 34.91 13.87 5.83
N MET A 37 34.48 14.36 4.67
CA MET A 37 35.37 14.77 3.59
C MET A 37 36.24 15.96 3.99
N MET A 38 35.69 16.96 4.69
CA MET A 38 36.48 18.07 5.25
C MET A 38 37.63 17.57 6.14
N THR A 39 37.36 16.62 7.04
CA THR A 39 38.42 16.01 7.88
C THR A 39 39.46 15.24 7.06
N LEU A 40 39.05 14.57 5.97
CA LEU A 40 40.00 13.92 5.07
C LEU A 40 40.89 14.92 4.32
N GLU A 41 40.33 16.06 3.92
CA GLU A 41 41.08 17.12 3.27
C GLU A 41 42.11 17.76 4.22
N GLU A 42 41.73 18.00 5.47
CA GLU A 42 42.67 18.46 6.53
C GLU A 42 43.84 17.48 6.71
N ASN A 43 43.59 16.16 6.58
CA ASN A 43 44.61 15.12 6.64
C ASN A 43 45.45 14.99 5.34
N GLY A 44 45.23 15.84 4.34
CA GLY A 44 46.06 15.93 3.15
C GLY A 44 45.71 14.96 2.02
N VAL A 45 44.48 14.43 1.97
CA VAL A 45 44.03 13.51 0.90
C VAL A 45 44.16 14.15 -0.48
N SER A 46 43.83 15.44 -0.65
CA SER A 46 44.04 16.12 -1.93
C SER A 46 45.50 16.15 -2.37
N LYS A 47 46.46 16.31 -1.45
CA LYS A 47 47.90 16.29 -1.80
C LYS A 47 48.33 14.92 -2.33
N TYR A 48 47.89 13.85 -1.68
CA TYR A 48 48.14 12.48 -2.15
C TYR A 48 47.56 12.23 -3.56
N LEU A 49 46.38 12.80 -3.84
CA LEU A 49 45.73 12.66 -5.14
C LEU A 49 46.47 13.43 -6.23
N ILE A 50 46.90 14.67 -5.95
CA ILE A 50 47.70 15.51 -6.87
C ILE A 50 49.00 14.78 -7.24
N ASP A 51 49.67 14.16 -6.28
CA ASP A 51 50.94 13.43 -6.51
C ASP A 51 50.78 12.23 -7.45
N LYS A 52 49.63 11.53 -7.42
CA LYS A 52 49.38 10.36 -8.28
C LYS A 52 48.66 10.68 -9.59
N PHE A 53 47.76 11.65 -9.59
CA PHE A 53 46.85 11.94 -10.70
C PHE A 53 46.63 13.46 -10.87
N PRO A 54 47.67 14.23 -11.24
CA PRO A 54 47.62 15.70 -11.26
C PRO A 54 46.55 16.26 -12.22
N LYS A 55 46.22 15.55 -13.31
CA LYS A 55 45.20 15.99 -14.29
C LYS A 55 43.75 15.95 -13.79
N LEU A 56 43.48 15.29 -12.67
CA LEU A 56 42.13 15.11 -12.12
C LEU A 56 41.76 16.18 -11.07
N VAL A 57 42.71 17.00 -10.64
CA VAL A 57 42.52 18.00 -9.59
C VAL A 57 42.52 19.39 -10.20
N LEU A 58 41.51 20.19 -9.85
CA LEU A 58 41.42 21.59 -10.24
C LEU A 58 42.45 22.41 -9.46
N GLU A 59 43.29 23.16 -10.18
CA GLU A 59 44.30 24.04 -9.59
C GLU A 59 43.76 25.45 -9.30
N ASP A 60 42.60 25.80 -9.87
CA ASP A 60 42.00 27.13 -9.79
C ASP A 60 40.72 27.15 -8.95
N GLY A 61 40.71 28.00 -7.92
CA GLY A 61 39.61 28.13 -6.97
C GLY A 61 38.35 28.73 -7.59
N ASP A 62 38.49 29.70 -8.49
CA ASP A 62 37.36 30.32 -9.19
C ASP A 62 36.65 29.32 -10.11
N THR A 63 37.42 28.48 -10.81
CA THR A 63 36.90 27.38 -11.62
C THR A 63 36.19 26.34 -10.75
N ALA A 64 36.74 25.99 -9.58
CA ALA A 64 36.09 25.07 -8.65
C ALA A 64 34.76 25.63 -8.11
N LEU A 65 34.72 26.90 -7.69
CA LEU A 65 33.51 27.60 -7.26
C LEU A 65 32.46 27.63 -8.38
N THR A 66 32.89 27.92 -9.60
CA THR A 66 32.01 27.96 -10.78
C THR A 66 31.41 26.58 -11.07
N ILE A 67 32.23 25.52 -11.10
CA ILE A 67 31.77 24.16 -11.36
C ILE A 67 30.81 23.68 -10.28
N LEU A 68 31.15 23.86 -8.99
CA LEU A 68 30.25 23.49 -7.89
C LEU A 68 28.94 24.28 -7.95
N SER A 69 28.99 25.58 -8.26
CA SER A 69 27.79 26.41 -8.41
C SER A 69 26.89 25.92 -9.55
N VAL A 70 27.46 25.56 -10.70
CA VAL A 70 26.74 24.96 -11.83
C VAL A 70 26.13 23.61 -11.43
N CYS A 71 26.88 22.76 -10.71
CA CYS A 71 26.37 21.47 -10.22
C CYS A 71 25.18 21.67 -9.27
N ILE A 72 25.31 22.56 -8.28
CA ILE A 72 24.25 22.87 -7.31
C ILE A 72 23.01 23.40 -8.04
N GLY A 73 23.18 24.37 -8.94
CA GLY A 73 22.08 24.94 -9.73
C GLY A 73 21.35 23.89 -10.56
N GLY A 74 22.11 23.04 -11.28
CA GLY A 74 21.55 21.94 -12.06
C GLY A 74 20.79 20.92 -11.21
N LEU A 75 21.34 20.54 -10.05
CA LEU A 75 20.69 19.62 -9.10
C LEU A 75 19.39 20.21 -8.54
N ILE A 76 19.37 21.51 -8.19
CA ILE A 76 18.16 22.19 -7.73
C ILE A 76 17.08 22.18 -8.83
N SER A 77 17.44 22.50 -10.08
CA SER A 77 16.51 22.43 -11.21
C SER A 77 15.95 21.02 -11.40
N MET A 78 16.79 19.98 -11.35
CA MET A 78 16.35 18.59 -11.42
C MET A 78 15.42 18.20 -10.26
N MET A 79 15.71 18.69 -9.04
CA MET A 79 14.88 18.45 -7.86
C MET A 79 13.49 19.07 -8.01
N VAL A 80 13.41 20.34 -8.44
CA VAL A 80 12.14 21.05 -8.69
C VAL A 80 11.34 20.36 -9.79
N PHE A 81 11.98 20.01 -10.91
CA PHE A 81 11.33 19.28 -11.99
C PHE A 81 10.80 17.92 -11.52
N SER A 82 11.62 17.16 -10.79
CA SER A 82 11.24 15.84 -10.28
C SER A 82 10.07 15.91 -9.31
N PHE A 83 10.08 16.88 -8.39
CA PHE A 83 8.95 17.11 -7.48
C PHE A 83 7.68 17.51 -8.24
N SER A 84 7.81 18.39 -9.24
CA SER A 84 6.69 18.81 -10.08
C SER A 84 6.07 17.64 -10.84
N MET A 85 6.90 16.73 -11.36
CA MET A 85 6.44 15.53 -12.04
C MET A 85 5.69 14.59 -11.09
N VAL A 86 6.21 14.35 -9.87
CA VAL A 86 5.49 13.58 -8.84
C VAL A 86 4.14 14.21 -8.50
N MET A 87 4.07 15.54 -8.40
CA MET A 87 2.82 16.27 -8.15
C MET A 87 1.84 16.19 -9.35
N LEU A 88 2.35 16.17 -10.57
CA LEU A 88 1.55 15.98 -11.78
C LEU A 88 0.95 14.56 -11.81
N LEU A 89 1.75 13.54 -11.47
CA LEU A 89 1.26 12.15 -11.31
C LEU A 89 0.13 12.08 -10.30
N LEU A 90 0.31 12.73 -9.16
CA LEU A 90 -0.68 12.83 -8.09
C LEU A 90 -2.00 13.44 -8.56
N SER A 91 -1.90 14.55 -9.29
CA SER A 91 -3.06 15.23 -9.85
C SER A 91 -3.80 14.34 -10.86
N GLN A 92 -3.06 13.70 -11.77
CA GLN A 92 -3.63 12.77 -12.74
C GLN A 92 -4.28 11.56 -12.07
N ALA A 93 -3.60 10.94 -11.10
CA ALA A 93 -4.14 9.80 -10.38
C ALA A 93 -5.39 10.17 -9.58
N SER A 94 -5.45 11.37 -9.00
CA SER A 94 -6.64 11.85 -8.30
C SER A 94 -7.80 12.19 -9.24
N SER A 95 -7.49 12.61 -10.47
CA SER A 95 -8.50 12.98 -11.48
C SER A 95 -9.10 11.73 -12.13
N ASN A 96 -8.22 10.81 -12.55
CA ASN A 96 -8.59 9.61 -13.30
C ASN A 96 -8.96 8.44 -12.39
N PHE A 97 -8.49 8.42 -11.15
CA PHE A 97 -8.71 7.31 -10.20
C PHE A 97 -9.20 7.81 -8.83
N SER A 98 -9.29 6.88 -7.88
CA SER A 98 -9.69 7.18 -6.51
C SER A 98 -8.55 7.89 -5.75
N PRO A 99 -8.83 9.03 -5.07
CA PRO A 99 -7.87 9.69 -4.19
C PRO A 99 -7.29 8.79 -3.08
N ARG A 100 -7.94 7.65 -2.81
CA ARG A 100 -7.48 6.66 -1.83
C ARG A 100 -6.27 5.85 -2.30
N LEU A 101 -5.94 5.89 -3.60
CA LEU A 101 -4.76 5.26 -4.17
C LEU A 101 -3.50 6.13 -4.06
N LEU A 102 -3.67 7.43 -3.80
CA LEU A 102 -2.58 8.41 -3.78
C LEU A 102 -1.51 8.08 -2.74
N PRO A 103 -1.81 7.73 -1.48
CA PRO A 103 -0.77 7.54 -0.47
C PRO A 103 0.25 6.44 -0.81
N GLY A 104 -0.16 5.43 -1.59
CA GLY A 104 0.73 4.38 -2.08
C GLY A 104 1.67 4.84 -3.20
N LEU A 105 1.20 5.71 -4.09
CA LEU A 105 1.97 6.21 -5.25
C LEU A 105 3.06 7.21 -4.86
N ILE A 106 2.80 8.08 -3.87
CA ILE A 106 3.80 9.07 -3.40
C ILE A 106 4.79 8.48 -2.40
N SER A 107 4.41 7.37 -1.76
CA SER A 107 5.28 6.67 -0.81
C SER A 107 6.24 5.69 -1.50
N ASP A 108 6.34 5.72 -2.83
CA ASP A 108 7.30 4.90 -3.54
C ASP A 108 8.72 5.29 -3.12
N LYS A 109 9.42 4.30 -2.54
CA LYS A 109 10.78 4.45 -2.04
C LYS A 109 11.75 4.84 -3.14
N ASN A 110 11.51 4.41 -4.38
CA ASN A 110 12.39 4.72 -5.51
C ASN A 110 12.43 6.23 -5.77
N HIS A 111 11.26 6.87 -5.86
CA HIS A 111 11.17 8.33 -6.04
C HIS A 111 11.80 9.07 -4.86
N GLN A 112 11.55 8.61 -3.63
CA GLN A 112 12.07 9.24 -2.42
C GLN A 112 13.59 9.11 -2.27
N ILE A 113 14.17 7.97 -2.66
CA ILE A 113 15.62 7.75 -2.67
C ILE A 113 16.27 8.64 -3.72
N ILE A 114 15.69 8.73 -4.92
CA ILE A 114 16.23 9.58 -5.98
C ILE A 114 16.19 11.07 -5.56
N LEU A 115 15.06 11.56 -5.08
CA LEU A 115 14.95 12.94 -4.56
C LEU A 115 15.90 13.19 -3.39
N GLY A 116 16.05 12.22 -2.49
CA GLY A 116 16.99 12.31 -1.38
C GLY A 116 18.45 12.30 -1.82
N SER A 117 18.80 11.59 -2.90
CA SER A 117 20.14 11.59 -3.47
C SER A 117 20.51 12.96 -4.05
N TYR A 118 19.56 13.66 -4.68
CA TYR A 118 19.76 15.03 -5.14
C TYR A 118 20.01 15.95 -3.96
N LEU A 119 19.15 15.88 -2.93
CA LEU A 119 19.27 16.75 -1.77
C LEU A 119 20.55 16.48 -0.96
N ALA A 120 20.96 15.22 -0.83
CA ALA A 120 22.24 14.84 -0.23
C ALA A 120 23.42 15.44 -1.00
N THR A 121 23.41 15.34 -2.32
CA THR A 121 24.48 15.86 -3.19
C THR A 121 24.50 17.39 -3.21
N ILE A 122 23.34 18.04 -3.20
CA ILE A 122 23.22 19.50 -3.07
C ILE A 122 23.86 19.96 -1.76
N LEU A 123 23.49 19.34 -0.63
CA LEU A 123 24.08 19.70 0.67
C LEU A 123 25.57 19.42 0.68
N TYR A 124 26.01 18.27 0.19
CA TYR A 124 27.43 17.95 0.06
C TYR A 124 28.21 19.03 -0.71
N ASN A 125 27.71 19.43 -1.89
CA ASN A 125 28.34 20.45 -2.71
C ASN A 125 28.31 21.84 -2.05
N ILE A 126 27.22 22.20 -1.35
CA ILE A 126 27.13 23.47 -0.60
C ILE A 126 28.18 23.53 0.51
N PHE A 127 28.30 22.47 1.31
CA PHE A 127 29.30 22.44 2.39
C PHE A 127 30.73 22.37 1.85
N THR A 128 30.95 21.64 0.75
CA THR A 128 32.25 21.66 0.04
C THR A 128 32.57 23.08 -0.45
N LEU A 129 31.58 23.80 -0.98
CA LEU A 129 31.74 25.19 -1.41
C LEU A 129 32.08 26.12 -0.24
N PHE A 130 31.47 25.93 0.93
CA PHE A 130 31.82 26.68 2.15
C PHE A 130 33.25 26.44 2.66
N SER A 131 33.85 25.29 2.32
CA SER A 131 35.26 25.02 2.69
C SER A 131 36.27 25.75 1.80
N ILE A 132 35.82 26.39 0.71
CA ILE A 132 36.67 27.17 -0.18
C ILE A 132 36.73 28.59 0.38
N GLU A 133 37.79 28.91 1.12
CA GLU A 133 38.04 30.27 1.62
C GLU A 133 38.55 31.17 0.49
N PRO A 134 38.11 32.44 0.40
CA PRO A 134 38.73 33.43 -0.47
C PRO A 134 39.92 34.10 0.25
N THR A 135 41.05 34.32 -0.46
CA THR A 135 42.30 35.08 -0.12
C THR A 135 43.66 34.32 0.11
N ASP A 136 44.53 34.47 -0.90
CA ASP A 136 46.01 34.42 -1.02
C ASP A 136 46.90 33.13 -1.06
N GLU A 137 47.55 33.01 -2.24
CA GLU A 137 48.79 32.39 -2.71
C GLU A 137 49.14 30.91 -2.45
N LYS A 138 48.59 30.21 -1.45
CA LYS A 138 48.82 28.76 -1.30
C LYS A 138 47.60 28.01 -0.80
N TYR A 139 46.54 28.01 -1.60
CA TYR A 139 45.38 27.19 -1.33
C TYR A 139 45.67 25.71 -1.54
N THR A 140 45.49 24.91 -0.49
CA THR A 140 45.16 23.50 -0.68
C THR A 140 43.67 23.42 -0.94
N LEU A 141 43.28 23.59 -2.20
CA LEU A 141 41.91 23.34 -2.64
C LEU A 141 41.49 21.93 -2.21
N PRO A 142 40.25 21.73 -1.74
CA PRO A 142 39.71 20.41 -1.44
C PRO A 142 39.38 19.68 -2.75
N GLY A 143 40.40 19.48 -3.57
CA GLY A 143 40.32 18.98 -4.93
C GLY A 143 39.68 17.60 -5.02
N PHE A 144 39.96 16.73 -4.06
CA PHE A 144 39.32 15.43 -3.98
C PHE A 144 37.82 15.55 -3.66
N SER A 145 37.45 16.43 -2.73
CA SER A 145 36.05 16.69 -2.40
C SER A 145 35.26 17.29 -3.56
N ILE A 146 35.89 18.19 -4.33
CA ILE A 146 35.30 18.75 -5.56
C ILE A 146 35.10 17.66 -6.60
N LEU A 147 36.11 16.81 -6.84
CA LEU A 147 36.00 15.68 -7.77
C LEU A 147 34.87 14.73 -7.39
N VAL A 148 34.76 14.38 -6.10
CA VAL A 148 33.66 13.58 -5.57
C VAL A 148 32.31 14.27 -5.81
N GLY A 149 32.22 15.59 -5.61
CA GLY A 149 31.01 16.37 -5.90
C GLY A 149 30.58 16.32 -7.37
N ILE A 150 31.55 16.39 -8.30
CA ILE A 150 31.31 16.24 -9.73
C ILE A 150 30.80 14.83 -10.05
N VAL A 151 31.46 13.80 -9.50
CA VAL A 151 31.06 12.39 -9.70
C VAL A 151 29.65 12.13 -9.16
N LEU A 152 29.33 12.64 -7.96
CA LEU A 152 27.99 12.54 -7.37
C LEU A 152 26.94 13.27 -8.22
N THR A 153 27.30 14.40 -8.83
CA THR A 153 26.41 15.13 -9.74
C THR A 153 26.13 14.33 -11.01
N ILE A 154 27.14 13.68 -11.59
CA ILE A 154 26.97 12.78 -12.73
C ILE A 154 26.09 11.58 -12.36
N LEU A 155 26.29 11.00 -11.17
CA LEU A 155 25.45 9.93 -10.66
C LEU A 155 23.98 10.38 -10.53
N CYS A 156 23.75 11.61 -10.03
CA CYS A 156 22.41 12.20 -9.97
C CYS A 156 21.79 12.36 -11.37
N LEU A 157 22.57 12.72 -12.40
CA LEU A 157 22.07 12.78 -13.78
C LEU A 157 21.62 11.40 -14.29
N VAL A 158 22.37 10.33 -13.98
CA VAL A 158 21.96 8.96 -14.31
C VAL A 158 20.68 8.57 -13.57
N LEU A 159 20.60 8.88 -12.27
CA LEU A 159 19.40 8.67 -11.47
C LEU A 159 18.20 9.46 -11.98
N PHE A 160 18.43 10.64 -12.57
CA PHE A 160 17.38 11.44 -13.21
C PHE A 160 16.81 10.78 -14.47
N ILE A 161 17.65 10.18 -15.31
CA ILE A 161 17.17 9.40 -16.46
C ILE A 161 16.35 8.19 -15.98
N TYR A 162 16.84 7.49 -14.95
CA TYR A 162 16.12 6.37 -14.32
C TYR A 162 14.80 6.82 -13.70
N PHE A 163 14.76 8.01 -13.10
CA PHE A 163 13.55 8.62 -12.53
C PHE A 163 12.49 8.86 -13.60
N ILE A 164 12.86 9.43 -14.75
CA ILE A 164 11.95 9.63 -15.88
C ILE A 164 11.37 8.29 -16.33
N HIS A 165 12.21 7.26 -16.48
CA HIS A 165 11.76 5.93 -16.86
C HIS A 165 10.75 5.36 -15.85
N THR A 166 11.07 5.43 -14.56
CA THR A 166 10.21 4.91 -13.48
C THR A 166 8.87 5.64 -13.43
N ILE A 167 8.88 6.97 -13.49
CA ILE A 167 7.66 7.78 -13.52
C ILE A 167 6.79 7.47 -14.74
N SER A 168 7.40 7.31 -15.92
CA SER A 168 6.67 7.02 -17.15
C SER A 168 5.96 5.66 -17.09
N GLN A 169 6.53 4.69 -16.39
CA GLN A 169 5.90 3.39 -16.16
C GLN A 169 4.82 3.48 -15.07
N SER A 170 5.08 4.18 -13.97
CA SER A 170 4.14 4.33 -12.84
C SER A 170 2.83 5.04 -13.19
N ILE A 171 2.78 5.81 -14.30
CA ILE A 171 1.53 6.39 -14.84
C ILE A 171 0.58 5.32 -15.38
N GLN A 172 1.10 4.19 -15.84
CA GLN A 172 0.28 3.19 -16.50
C GLN A 172 -0.66 2.52 -15.50
N ILE A 173 -1.96 2.58 -15.80
CA ILE A 173 -3.03 2.01 -14.96
C ILE A 173 -2.81 0.53 -14.62
N ASN A 174 -2.22 -0.22 -15.56
CA ASN A 174 -1.89 -1.63 -15.37
C ASN A 174 -0.97 -1.82 -14.16
N ASN A 175 0.06 -1.00 -14.00
CA ASN A 175 1.00 -1.12 -12.88
C ASN A 175 0.34 -0.85 -11.52
N ILE A 176 -0.66 0.05 -11.47
CA ILE A 176 -1.43 0.33 -10.24
C ILE A 176 -2.29 -0.89 -9.88
N LEU A 177 -3.02 -1.42 -10.87
CA LEU A 177 -3.85 -2.61 -10.70
C LEU A 177 -3.01 -3.82 -10.30
N ASP A 178 -1.89 -4.06 -11.00
CA ASP A 178 -0.92 -5.12 -10.72
C ASP A 178 -0.40 -5.04 -9.29
N THR A 179 -0.03 -3.84 -8.83
CA THR A 179 0.49 -3.65 -7.45
C THR A 179 -0.57 -3.97 -6.39
N ILE A 180 -1.81 -3.50 -6.59
CA ILE A 180 -2.93 -3.77 -5.68
C ILE A 180 -3.27 -5.26 -5.68
N TYR A 181 -3.28 -5.86 -6.87
CA TYR A 181 -3.53 -7.27 -7.09
C TYR A 181 -2.49 -8.14 -6.39
N ASP A 182 -1.21 -7.96 -6.70
CA ASP A 182 -0.12 -8.79 -6.16
C ASP A 182 -0.05 -8.74 -4.63
N LYS A 183 -0.20 -7.55 -4.05
CA LYS A 183 -0.22 -7.39 -2.58
C LYS A 183 -1.35 -8.20 -1.96
N SER A 184 -2.52 -8.17 -2.59
CA SER A 184 -3.73 -8.82 -2.08
C SER A 184 -3.72 -10.31 -2.33
N ARG A 185 -3.27 -10.75 -3.50
CA ARG A 185 -3.05 -12.15 -3.86
C ARG A 185 -2.09 -12.81 -2.87
N LYS A 186 -0.93 -12.21 -2.61
CA LYS A 186 0.04 -12.71 -1.62
C LYS A 186 -0.58 -12.81 -0.23
N ARG A 187 -1.30 -11.77 0.19
CA ARG A 187 -1.96 -11.75 1.50
C ARG A 187 -3.05 -12.81 1.64
N LEU A 188 -3.88 -12.95 0.62
CA LEU A 188 -4.99 -13.90 0.60
C LEU A 188 -4.49 -15.35 0.54
N THR A 189 -3.47 -15.63 -0.27
CA THR A 189 -2.80 -16.93 -0.36
C THR A 189 -2.25 -17.36 1.00
N SER A 190 -1.51 -16.47 1.68
CA SER A 190 -0.99 -16.74 3.02
C SER A 190 -2.09 -17.05 4.05
N ILE A 191 -3.25 -16.39 3.94
CA ILE A 191 -4.39 -16.67 4.83
C ILE A 191 -5.00 -18.05 4.51
N ILE A 192 -5.15 -18.40 3.23
CA ILE A 192 -5.68 -19.69 2.78
C ILE A 192 -4.78 -20.83 3.26
N GLU A 193 -3.47 -20.73 3.03
CA GLU A 193 -2.49 -21.71 3.51
C GLU A 193 -2.59 -21.92 5.03
N THR A 194 -2.71 -20.82 5.79
CA THR A 194 -2.89 -20.89 7.25
C THR A 194 -4.24 -21.49 7.67
N GLU A 195 -5.27 -21.42 6.82
CA GLU A 195 -6.58 -22.02 7.07
C GLU A 195 -6.63 -23.51 6.70
N GLU A 196 -5.89 -23.95 5.69
CA GLU A 196 -5.76 -25.36 5.27
C GLU A 196 -5.04 -26.22 6.31
N GLU A 197 -4.09 -25.64 7.06
CA GLU A 197 -3.40 -26.33 8.16
C GLU A 197 -4.28 -26.59 9.40
N LYS A 198 -5.51 -26.04 9.44
CA LYS A 198 -6.39 -26.14 10.63
C LYS A 198 -7.38 -27.29 10.52
N ASP A 199 -7.54 -28.02 11.62
CA ASP A 199 -8.57 -29.05 11.77
C ASP A 199 -9.98 -28.43 11.84
N ASP A 200 -10.84 -28.80 10.90
CA ASP A 200 -12.24 -28.36 10.79
C ASP A 200 -13.03 -28.61 12.08
N LYS A 201 -12.71 -29.69 12.81
CA LYS A 201 -13.37 -30.01 14.08
C LYS A 201 -13.05 -28.97 15.15
N LEU A 202 -11.81 -28.47 15.17
CA LEU A 202 -11.40 -27.45 16.13
C LEU A 202 -12.02 -26.10 15.82
N VAL A 203 -12.20 -25.78 14.53
CA VAL A 203 -12.93 -24.57 14.12
C VAL A 203 -14.41 -24.65 14.53
N ALA A 204 -15.03 -25.83 14.40
CA ALA A 204 -16.40 -26.08 14.81
C ALA A 204 -16.61 -26.11 16.33
N ASP A 205 -15.56 -26.34 17.11
CA ASP A 205 -15.61 -26.33 18.60
C ASP A 205 -15.81 -24.92 19.19
N PHE A 206 -15.67 -23.85 18.41
CA PHE A 206 -15.88 -22.50 18.93
C PHE A 206 -17.36 -22.33 19.38
N PRO A 207 -17.64 -21.92 20.63
CA PRO A 207 -18.99 -21.98 21.19
C PRO A 207 -19.91 -20.96 20.54
N ALA A 208 -21.21 -21.19 20.66
CA ALA A 208 -22.19 -20.12 20.46
C ALA A 208 -21.90 -18.98 21.44
N ILE A 209 -22.03 -17.74 20.96
CA ILE A 209 -21.71 -16.53 21.73
C ILE A 209 -22.88 -16.06 22.61
N ASP A 210 -23.92 -16.88 22.75
CA ASP A 210 -25.10 -16.56 23.53
C ASP A 210 -24.70 -16.36 25.00
N ASN A 211 -25.12 -15.24 25.59
CA ASN A 211 -24.80 -14.83 26.96
C ASN A 211 -23.33 -14.50 27.26
N TRP A 212 -22.49 -14.28 26.24
CA TRP A 212 -21.12 -13.81 26.47
C TRP A 212 -21.09 -12.37 27.02
N TYR A 213 -20.08 -12.08 27.84
CA TYR A 213 -19.85 -10.75 28.39
C TYR A 213 -19.38 -9.79 27.30
N VAL A 214 -19.99 -8.61 27.22
CA VAL A 214 -19.78 -7.65 26.14
C VAL A 214 -18.97 -6.45 26.61
N TYR A 215 -17.93 -6.12 25.85
CA TYR A 215 -17.06 -4.98 26.09
C TYR A 215 -16.99 -4.07 24.87
N THR A 216 -16.84 -2.78 25.15
CA THR A 216 -16.88 -1.72 24.14
C THR A 216 -15.54 -0.99 24.04
N PRO A 217 -15.16 -0.46 22.87
CA PRO A 217 -13.91 0.27 22.72
C PRO A 217 -14.04 1.68 23.30
N LEU A 218 -12.93 2.20 23.82
CA LEU A 218 -12.88 3.52 24.45
C LEU A 218 -12.85 4.68 23.45
N LYS A 219 -12.58 4.40 22.17
CA LYS A 219 -12.42 5.39 21.10
C LYS A 219 -13.01 4.88 19.80
N SER A 220 -13.54 5.79 18.98
CA SER A 220 -13.98 5.48 17.61
C SER A 220 -12.80 5.51 16.63
N GLY A 221 -12.82 4.62 15.64
CA GLY A 221 -11.83 4.57 14.56
C GLY A 221 -11.95 3.30 13.72
N TYR A 222 -11.25 3.27 12.59
CA TYR A 222 -11.07 2.08 11.78
C TYR A 222 -10.25 1.03 12.54
N PHE A 223 -10.76 -0.19 12.58
CA PHE A 223 -10.06 -1.34 13.16
C PHE A 223 -8.90 -1.75 12.24
N GLN A 224 -7.68 -1.29 12.55
CA GLN A 224 -6.53 -1.48 11.67
C GLN A 224 -5.67 -2.69 12.03
N ASN A 225 -4.96 -2.64 13.16
CA ASN A 225 -3.97 -3.65 13.52
C ASN A 225 -4.35 -4.33 14.82
N ILE A 226 -3.99 -5.61 14.93
CA ILE A 226 -4.27 -6.45 16.09
C ILE A 226 -3.06 -7.34 16.38
N SER A 227 -2.63 -7.37 17.64
CA SER A 227 -1.62 -8.33 18.10
C SER A 227 -2.30 -9.65 18.47
N LEU A 228 -2.53 -10.51 17.46
CA LEU A 228 -3.20 -11.80 17.65
C LEU A 228 -2.50 -12.65 18.72
N ARG A 229 -1.16 -12.70 18.67
CA ARG A 229 -0.35 -13.47 19.62
C ARG A 229 -0.59 -13.05 21.07
N ASN A 230 -0.59 -11.74 21.34
CA ASN A 230 -0.78 -11.25 22.71
C ASN A 230 -2.20 -11.53 23.21
N ILE A 231 -3.20 -11.33 22.36
CA ILE A 231 -4.61 -11.59 22.73
C ILE A 231 -4.83 -13.09 22.98
N LEU A 232 -4.24 -13.98 22.17
CA LEU A 232 -4.29 -15.43 22.40
C LEU A 232 -3.61 -15.82 23.72
N THR A 233 -2.48 -15.21 24.08
CA THR A 233 -1.83 -15.43 25.38
C THR A 233 -2.73 -15.01 26.54
N ILE A 234 -3.34 -13.82 26.47
CA ILE A 234 -4.27 -13.34 27.51
C ILE A 234 -5.49 -14.27 27.61
N ALA A 235 -6.06 -14.69 26.48
CA ALA A 235 -7.19 -15.62 26.44
C ALA A 235 -6.86 -16.95 27.14
N LYS A 236 -5.64 -17.48 26.91
CA LYS A 236 -5.13 -18.69 27.57
C LYS A 236 -4.90 -18.49 29.08
N GLU A 237 -4.24 -17.42 29.48
CA GLU A 237 -3.96 -17.11 30.90
C GLU A 237 -5.25 -16.95 31.72
N LYS A 238 -6.31 -16.44 31.09
CA LYS A 238 -7.62 -16.25 31.70
C LYS A 238 -8.58 -17.41 31.46
N ASP A 239 -8.13 -18.44 30.75
CA ASP A 239 -8.93 -19.60 30.35
C ASP A 239 -10.31 -19.19 29.79
N THR A 240 -10.32 -18.25 28.84
CA THR A 240 -11.53 -17.69 28.24
C THR A 240 -11.44 -17.71 26.73
N ARG A 241 -12.57 -17.87 26.05
CA ARG A 241 -12.70 -17.67 24.61
C ARG A 241 -13.15 -16.25 24.30
N LEU A 242 -12.61 -15.67 23.23
CA LEU A 242 -12.86 -14.28 22.85
C LEU A 242 -13.45 -14.20 21.43
N PHE A 243 -14.38 -13.26 21.23
CA PHE A 243 -14.94 -12.95 19.93
C PHE A 243 -14.87 -11.45 19.65
N ILE A 244 -14.22 -11.07 18.55
CA ILE A 244 -14.19 -9.69 18.06
C ILE A 244 -15.25 -9.56 16.97
N ALA A 245 -16.29 -8.78 17.25
CA ALA A 245 -17.51 -8.77 16.44
C ALA A 245 -17.43 -7.91 15.17
N VAL A 246 -16.39 -7.08 15.02
CA VAL A 246 -16.23 -6.23 13.84
C VAL A 246 -15.07 -6.70 12.98
N PRO A 247 -15.28 -6.90 11.66
CA PRO A 247 -14.21 -7.21 10.73
C PRO A 247 -13.10 -6.16 10.67
N LYS A 248 -11.87 -6.64 10.48
CA LYS A 248 -10.70 -5.80 10.24
C LYS A 248 -10.95 -4.88 9.04
N GLY A 249 -10.63 -3.60 9.21
CA GLY A 249 -10.80 -2.56 8.21
C GLY A 249 -12.11 -1.78 8.28
N LEU A 250 -13.08 -2.18 9.11
CA LEU A 250 -14.33 -1.42 9.29
C LEU A 250 -14.21 -0.38 10.41
N PHE A 251 -15.06 0.65 10.33
CA PHE A 251 -15.12 1.71 11.32
C PHE A 251 -15.89 1.26 12.56
N VAL A 252 -15.26 1.39 13.73
CA VAL A 252 -15.84 1.04 15.02
C VAL A 252 -16.15 2.31 15.78
N LEU A 253 -17.36 2.39 16.35
CA LEU A 253 -17.77 3.50 17.19
C LEU A 253 -17.38 3.25 18.65
N LYS A 254 -17.12 4.32 19.39
CA LYS A 254 -17.01 4.25 20.85
C LYS A 254 -18.33 3.71 21.43
N ASN A 255 -18.23 2.92 22.50
CA ASN A 255 -19.38 2.39 23.25
C ASN A 255 -20.29 1.42 22.47
N VAL A 256 -19.87 0.90 21.31
CA VAL A 256 -20.61 -0.22 20.66
C VAL A 256 -20.02 -1.57 21.04
N PRO A 257 -20.82 -2.64 21.11
CA PRO A 257 -20.34 -4.00 21.30
C PRO A 257 -19.22 -4.34 20.30
N PHE A 258 -18.06 -4.75 20.82
CA PHE A 258 -16.89 -5.03 19.98
C PHE A 258 -16.16 -6.31 20.40
N LEU A 259 -15.91 -6.48 21.69
CA LEU A 259 -15.25 -7.65 22.24
C LEU A 259 -16.25 -8.43 23.10
N TYR A 260 -16.37 -9.71 22.84
CA TYR A 260 -17.16 -10.65 23.61
C TYR A 260 -16.22 -11.63 24.30
N SER A 261 -16.51 -11.98 25.54
CA SER A 261 -15.75 -12.97 26.32
C SER A 261 -16.71 -14.00 26.91
N GLU A 262 -16.33 -15.27 26.83
CA GLU A 262 -17.07 -16.38 27.43
C GLU A 262 -17.20 -16.22 28.95
N LYS A 263 -16.13 -15.77 29.61
CA LYS A 263 -16.09 -15.47 31.04
C LYS A 263 -16.04 -13.98 31.32
N GLU A 264 -16.51 -13.58 32.49
CA GLU A 264 -16.37 -12.20 32.97
C GLU A 264 -14.89 -11.86 33.14
N LEU A 265 -14.47 -10.73 32.56
CA LEU A 265 -13.12 -10.19 32.65
C LEU A 265 -13.10 -8.94 33.51
N GLU A 266 -12.06 -8.84 34.35
CA GLU A 266 -11.74 -7.62 35.08
C GLU A 266 -11.43 -6.46 34.10
N ASP A 267 -11.80 -5.24 34.48
CA ASP A 267 -11.56 -4.02 33.72
C ASP A 267 -10.09 -3.86 33.26
N LYS A 268 -9.14 -4.30 34.10
CA LYS A 268 -7.71 -4.26 33.78
C LYS A 268 -7.38 -5.14 32.58
N THR A 269 -7.90 -6.37 32.55
CA THR A 269 -7.72 -7.33 31.45
C THR A 269 -8.40 -6.84 30.17
N VAL A 270 -9.60 -6.27 30.27
CA VAL A 270 -10.29 -5.69 29.11
C VAL A 270 -9.46 -4.55 28.50
N LYS A 271 -8.93 -3.65 29.34
CA LYS A 271 -8.04 -2.56 28.88
C LYS A 271 -6.78 -3.08 28.21
N GLU A 272 -6.19 -4.15 28.73
CA GLU A 272 -5.01 -4.80 28.15
C GLU A 272 -5.32 -5.41 26.78
N ILE A 273 -6.42 -6.15 26.63
CA ILE A 273 -6.86 -6.70 25.33
C ILE A 273 -7.10 -5.57 24.33
N LEU A 274 -7.86 -4.53 24.72
CA LEU A 274 -8.15 -3.40 23.84
C LEU A 274 -6.90 -2.58 23.49
N SER A 275 -5.88 -2.53 24.36
CA SER A 275 -4.60 -1.85 24.02
C SER A 275 -3.78 -2.58 22.96
N ASN A 276 -4.05 -3.87 22.73
CA ASN A 276 -3.45 -4.67 21.66
C ASN A 276 -4.17 -4.46 20.30
N ILE A 277 -5.17 -3.58 20.25
CA ILE A 277 -5.97 -3.27 19.06
C ILE A 277 -5.81 -1.80 18.72
N ASN A 278 -5.41 -1.52 17.48
CA ASN A 278 -5.22 -0.16 16.99
C ASN A 278 -6.47 0.34 16.25
N PHE A 279 -7.07 1.40 16.78
CA PHE A 279 -8.13 2.16 16.13
C PHE A 279 -7.55 3.46 15.57
N ALA A 280 -7.60 3.61 14.25
CA ALA A 280 -7.05 4.79 13.56
C ALA A 280 -8.14 5.61 12.86
N ARG A 281 -7.83 6.87 12.52
CA ARG A 281 -8.75 7.72 11.74
C ARG A 281 -8.71 7.45 10.24
N GLY A 282 -7.59 6.91 9.72
CA GLY A 282 -7.45 6.51 8.32
C GLY A 282 -7.99 5.11 8.07
N GLU A 283 -8.55 4.88 6.89
CA GLU A 283 -9.06 3.57 6.46
C GLU A 283 -7.94 2.62 5.97
N LEU A 284 -6.78 3.16 5.60
CA LEU A 284 -5.69 2.40 5.00
C LEU A 284 -5.10 1.37 5.96
N VAL A 285 -5.43 0.10 5.71
CA VAL A 285 -4.84 -1.06 6.33
C VAL A 285 -4.08 -1.82 5.25
N GLU A 286 -2.77 -1.62 5.21
CA GLU A 286 -1.91 -2.21 4.18
C GLU A 286 -2.06 -3.74 4.03
N ASP A 287 -2.40 -4.44 5.11
CA ASP A 287 -2.53 -5.90 5.15
C ASP A 287 -3.97 -6.42 5.01
N ASN A 288 -4.92 -5.58 4.57
CA ASN A 288 -6.31 -5.99 4.38
C ASN A 288 -6.60 -6.25 2.90
N TYR A 289 -6.75 -7.51 2.51
CA TYR A 289 -7.05 -7.89 1.13
C TYR A 289 -8.43 -7.36 0.66
N ILE A 290 -9.39 -7.12 1.56
CA ILE A 290 -10.72 -6.59 1.21
C ILE A 290 -10.60 -5.19 0.61
N LEU A 291 -9.59 -4.42 1.05
CA LEU A 291 -9.36 -3.07 0.53
C LEU A 291 -9.06 -3.07 -0.96
N ALA A 292 -8.41 -4.12 -1.49
CA ALA A 292 -8.13 -4.21 -2.91
C ALA A 292 -9.40 -4.43 -3.76
N PHE A 293 -10.34 -5.27 -3.30
CA PHE A 293 -11.63 -5.41 -3.97
C PHE A 293 -12.33 -4.05 -4.08
N LYS A 294 -12.33 -3.27 -2.98
CA LYS A 294 -12.89 -1.93 -2.96
C LYS A 294 -12.13 -0.98 -3.90
N GLN A 295 -10.80 -0.96 -3.84
CA GLN A 295 -9.96 -0.08 -4.67
C GLN A 295 -10.09 -0.38 -6.16
N ILE A 296 -10.06 -1.65 -6.56
CA ILE A 296 -10.21 -2.06 -7.96
C ILE A 296 -11.64 -1.76 -8.45
N THR A 297 -12.65 -1.95 -7.60
CA THR A 297 -14.04 -1.55 -7.92
C THR A 297 -14.16 -0.03 -8.10
N GLU A 298 -13.53 0.77 -7.24
CA GLU A 298 -13.48 2.23 -7.37
C GLU A 298 -12.81 2.65 -8.69
N ILE A 299 -11.76 1.95 -9.13
CA ILE A 299 -11.11 2.18 -10.44
C ILE A 299 -12.10 1.89 -11.59
N ALA A 300 -12.76 0.73 -11.57
CA ALA A 300 -13.73 0.35 -12.61
C ALA A 300 -14.90 1.33 -12.70
N VAL A 301 -15.49 1.69 -11.56
CA VAL A 301 -16.61 2.65 -11.48
C VAL A 301 -16.18 4.04 -11.94
N LYS A 302 -14.97 4.49 -11.57
CA LYS A 302 -14.46 5.79 -11.99
C LYS A 302 -14.18 5.81 -13.50
N ALA A 303 -13.65 4.73 -14.05
CA ALA A 303 -13.42 4.59 -15.49
C ALA A 303 -14.74 4.68 -16.27
N MET A 304 -15.83 4.10 -15.76
CA MET A 304 -17.17 4.18 -16.35
C MET A 304 -17.94 5.48 -16.01
N SER A 305 -17.35 6.39 -15.24
CA SER A 305 -18.01 7.66 -14.91
C SER A 305 -18.10 8.58 -16.14
N PRO A 306 -19.14 9.44 -16.26
CA PRO A 306 -19.32 10.31 -17.43
C PRO A 306 -18.16 11.24 -17.76
N GLY A 307 -17.31 11.56 -16.77
CA GLY A 307 -16.14 12.42 -16.94
C GLY A 307 -14.88 11.72 -17.45
N VAL A 308 -14.84 10.38 -17.45
CA VAL A 308 -13.70 9.58 -17.93
C VAL A 308 -14.11 8.73 -19.14
N ASN A 309 -15.14 7.88 -18.97
CA ASN A 309 -15.69 6.99 -19.98
C ASN A 309 -14.64 6.14 -20.70
N ASP A 310 -13.88 5.35 -19.94
CA ASP A 310 -12.84 4.42 -20.41
C ASP A 310 -13.23 2.95 -20.08
N PRO A 311 -14.01 2.27 -20.95
CA PRO A 311 -14.38 0.87 -20.75
C PRO A 311 -13.19 -0.09 -20.73
N GLY A 312 -12.07 0.24 -21.37
CA GLY A 312 -10.88 -0.61 -21.41
C GLY A 312 -10.27 -0.79 -20.01
N THR A 313 -10.14 0.32 -19.27
CA THR A 313 -9.70 0.27 -17.87
C THR A 313 -10.68 -0.51 -16.98
N ALA A 314 -11.99 -0.37 -17.20
CA ALA A 314 -13.00 -1.12 -16.44
C ALA A 314 -12.93 -2.64 -16.71
N ILE A 315 -12.72 -3.05 -17.97
CA ILE A 315 -12.51 -4.46 -18.34
C ILE A 315 -11.30 -5.03 -17.60
N ASN A 316 -10.16 -4.32 -17.62
CA ASN A 316 -8.94 -4.75 -16.93
C ASN A 316 -9.19 -4.91 -15.43
N ALA A 317 -9.86 -3.93 -14.79
CA ALA A 317 -10.21 -4.01 -13.38
C ALA A 317 -11.09 -5.23 -13.06
N ILE A 318 -12.05 -5.58 -13.94
CA ILE A 318 -12.88 -6.78 -13.78
C ILE A 318 -12.04 -8.05 -13.92
N ASP A 319 -11.02 -8.09 -14.77
CA ASP A 319 -10.09 -9.22 -14.85
C ASP A 319 -9.37 -9.49 -13.52
N TYR A 320 -8.79 -8.44 -12.91
CA TYR A 320 -8.15 -8.57 -11.59
C TYR A 320 -9.15 -8.98 -10.49
N LEU A 321 -10.38 -8.45 -10.53
CA LEU A 321 -11.44 -8.87 -9.60
C LEU A 321 -11.81 -10.33 -9.80
N THR A 322 -11.88 -10.80 -11.04
CA THR A 322 -12.18 -12.20 -11.39
C THR A 322 -11.16 -13.14 -10.74
N GLU A 323 -9.87 -12.85 -10.91
CA GLU A 323 -8.80 -13.67 -10.34
C GLU A 323 -8.78 -13.61 -8.81
N LEU A 324 -8.98 -12.42 -8.22
CA LEU A 324 -9.06 -12.27 -6.77
C LEU A 324 -10.27 -12.98 -6.17
N PHE A 325 -11.44 -12.95 -6.82
CA PHE A 325 -12.62 -13.69 -6.37
C PHE A 325 -12.40 -15.19 -6.46
N SER A 326 -11.79 -15.69 -7.53
CA SER A 326 -11.44 -17.11 -7.69
C SER A 326 -10.54 -17.58 -6.54
N LEU A 327 -9.52 -16.79 -6.19
CA LEU A 327 -8.68 -17.07 -5.03
C LEU A 327 -9.47 -16.96 -3.71
N ARG A 328 -10.33 -15.94 -3.56
CA ARG A 328 -11.16 -15.72 -2.36
C ARG A 328 -12.14 -16.85 -2.08
N MET A 329 -12.62 -17.55 -3.11
CA MET A 329 -13.50 -18.71 -2.97
C MET A 329 -12.83 -19.90 -2.27
N LYS A 330 -11.49 -19.92 -2.19
CA LYS A 330 -10.72 -20.93 -1.43
C LYS A 330 -10.59 -20.58 0.05
N LYS A 331 -10.83 -19.32 0.43
CA LYS A 331 -10.78 -18.85 1.82
C LYS A 331 -12.12 -19.05 2.52
N ARG A 332 -12.11 -19.52 3.77
CA ARG A 332 -13.30 -19.77 4.59
C ARG A 332 -13.82 -18.50 5.28
N ASP A 333 -15.08 -18.51 5.67
CA ASP A 333 -15.76 -17.40 6.40
C ASP A 333 -15.79 -17.58 7.93
N SER A 334 -14.93 -18.44 8.50
CA SER A 334 -15.00 -18.76 9.94
C SER A 334 -14.43 -17.64 10.83
N GLY A 335 -13.27 -17.08 10.44
CA GLY A 335 -12.52 -16.13 11.27
C GLY A 335 -11.99 -16.71 12.58
N VAL A 336 -12.01 -18.03 12.75
CA VAL A 336 -11.57 -18.72 13.97
C VAL A 336 -10.06 -18.97 13.94
N LEU A 337 -9.42 -18.68 15.07
CA LEU A 337 -8.01 -18.89 15.32
C LEU A 337 -7.85 -20.00 16.35
N VAL A 338 -7.26 -21.10 15.89
CA VAL A 338 -6.90 -22.27 16.70
C VAL A 338 -5.47 -22.09 17.17
N TYR A 339 -5.22 -22.34 18.45
CA TYR A 339 -3.89 -22.31 19.05
C TYR A 339 -3.73 -23.49 19.99
N GLU A 340 -2.66 -24.28 19.80
CA GLU A 340 -2.38 -25.51 20.58
C GLU A 340 -3.58 -26.47 20.69
N GLY A 341 -4.38 -26.59 19.61
CA GLY A 341 -5.52 -27.49 19.57
C GLY A 341 -6.82 -26.94 20.15
N ILE A 342 -6.89 -25.66 20.54
CA ILE A 342 -8.10 -25.02 21.10
C ILE A 342 -8.45 -23.76 20.31
N ALA A 343 -9.74 -23.55 20.04
CA ALA A 343 -10.27 -22.35 19.38
C ALA A 343 -10.49 -21.20 20.38
N TYR A 344 -9.43 -20.44 20.68
CA TYR A 344 -9.46 -19.37 21.68
C TYR A 344 -10.05 -18.05 21.19
N LEU A 345 -9.93 -17.73 19.90
CA LEU A 345 -10.27 -16.42 19.37
C LEU A 345 -11.02 -16.54 18.06
N LYS A 346 -12.15 -15.84 17.95
CA LYS A 346 -12.86 -15.62 16.69
C LYS A 346 -12.86 -14.14 16.36
N ILE A 347 -12.62 -13.80 15.10
CA ILE A 347 -12.74 -12.43 14.60
C ILE A 347 -13.76 -12.45 13.48
N ALA A 348 -14.74 -11.55 13.51
CA ALA A 348 -15.67 -11.39 12.43
C ALA A 348 -14.91 -11.12 11.11
N VAL A 349 -15.39 -11.70 10.03
CA VAL A 349 -14.83 -11.51 8.68
C VAL A 349 -15.91 -10.96 7.77
N VAL A 350 -15.50 -10.32 6.67
CA VAL A 350 -16.44 -10.01 5.60
C VAL A 350 -16.65 -11.30 4.81
N ASN A 351 -17.87 -11.81 4.87
CA ASN A 351 -18.26 -13.06 4.22
C ASN A 351 -18.19 -12.92 2.70
N PHE A 352 -18.14 -14.05 2.00
CA PHE A 352 -18.09 -14.06 0.54
C PHE A 352 -19.31 -13.36 -0.08
N GLU A 353 -20.53 -13.62 0.42
CA GLU A 353 -21.76 -12.99 -0.08
C GLU A 353 -21.70 -11.47 0.01
N ASP A 354 -21.37 -10.94 1.19
CA ASP A 354 -21.29 -9.49 1.41
C ASP A 354 -20.21 -8.85 0.54
N LEU A 355 -19.05 -9.52 0.38
CA LEU A 355 -17.98 -9.01 -0.46
C LEU A 355 -18.39 -8.96 -1.94
N LEU A 356 -18.96 -10.06 -2.46
CA LEU A 356 -19.43 -10.13 -3.84
C LEU A 356 -20.53 -9.11 -4.09
N TYR A 357 -21.53 -9.04 -3.19
CA TYR A 357 -22.62 -8.09 -3.27
C TYR A 357 -22.12 -6.64 -3.31
N ASN A 358 -21.21 -6.24 -2.41
CA ASN A 358 -20.73 -4.86 -2.36
C ASN A 358 -19.97 -4.45 -3.64
N VAL A 359 -19.17 -5.36 -4.21
CA VAL A 359 -18.47 -5.14 -5.48
C VAL A 359 -19.48 -5.07 -6.63
N MET A 360 -20.34 -6.07 -6.75
CA MET A 360 -21.27 -6.18 -7.86
C MET A 360 -22.35 -5.10 -7.83
N ALA A 361 -22.85 -4.71 -6.66
CA ALA A 361 -23.84 -3.63 -6.54
C ALA A 361 -23.27 -2.31 -7.07
N SER A 362 -21.99 -2.03 -6.77
CA SER A 362 -21.28 -0.87 -7.29
C SER A 362 -21.13 -0.96 -8.81
N LEU A 363 -20.65 -2.10 -9.33
CA LEU A 363 -20.45 -2.29 -10.76
C LEU A 363 -21.77 -2.24 -11.54
N ARG A 364 -22.85 -2.86 -11.06
CA ARG A 364 -24.18 -2.78 -11.68
C ARG A 364 -24.72 -1.36 -11.71
N THR A 365 -24.59 -0.62 -10.61
CA THR A 365 -25.10 0.76 -10.52
C THR A 365 -24.50 1.66 -11.62
N TYR A 366 -23.20 1.52 -11.89
CA TYR A 366 -22.48 2.41 -12.81
C TYR A 366 -22.26 1.84 -14.21
N CYS A 367 -22.26 0.51 -14.38
CA CYS A 367 -21.85 -0.13 -15.63
C CYS A 367 -23.00 -0.85 -16.37
N LYS A 368 -24.20 -0.97 -15.78
CA LYS A 368 -25.32 -1.72 -16.40
C LYS A 368 -25.78 -1.21 -17.76
N HIS A 369 -25.42 0.04 -18.11
CA HIS A 369 -25.80 0.66 -19.37
C HIS A 369 -24.83 0.35 -20.52
N ASP A 370 -23.67 -0.26 -20.22
CA ASP A 370 -22.68 -0.65 -21.22
C ASP A 370 -22.77 -2.18 -21.49
N PRO A 371 -23.22 -2.60 -22.69
CA PRO A 371 -23.35 -4.01 -23.03
C PRO A 371 -22.03 -4.79 -22.99
N ILE A 372 -20.90 -4.16 -23.26
CA ILE A 372 -19.59 -4.82 -23.26
C ILE A 372 -19.16 -5.11 -21.81
N ILE A 373 -19.36 -4.16 -20.90
CA ILE A 373 -19.06 -4.38 -19.48
C ILE A 373 -19.99 -5.41 -18.87
N VAL A 374 -21.29 -5.41 -19.19
CA VAL A 374 -22.22 -6.43 -18.70
C VAL A 374 -21.82 -7.83 -19.20
N GLN A 375 -21.42 -7.97 -20.47
CA GLN A 375 -20.88 -9.23 -20.99
C GLN A 375 -19.64 -9.68 -20.20
N LYS A 376 -18.74 -8.74 -19.86
CA LYS A 376 -17.55 -9.03 -19.05
C LYS A 376 -17.89 -9.48 -17.63
N LEU A 377 -18.90 -8.88 -17.00
CA LEU A 377 -19.37 -9.28 -15.67
C LEU A 377 -20.04 -10.66 -15.68
N ILE A 378 -20.84 -10.97 -16.70
CA ILE A 378 -21.39 -12.32 -16.90
C ILE A 378 -20.25 -13.33 -17.05
N TRP A 379 -19.26 -13.03 -17.90
CA TRP A 379 -18.08 -13.88 -18.09
C TRP A 379 -17.36 -14.13 -16.76
N MET A 380 -17.11 -13.09 -15.96
CA MET A 380 -16.49 -13.22 -14.63
C MET A 380 -17.29 -14.19 -13.74
N LEU A 381 -18.60 -13.95 -13.58
CA LEU A 381 -19.44 -14.77 -12.70
C LEU A 381 -19.56 -16.22 -13.21
N SER A 382 -19.61 -16.44 -14.52
CA SER A 382 -19.60 -17.77 -15.15
C SER A 382 -18.30 -18.50 -14.83
N TYR A 383 -17.17 -17.83 -15.03
CA TYR A 383 -15.85 -18.37 -14.70
C TYR A 383 -15.75 -18.75 -13.22
N LEU A 384 -16.25 -17.90 -12.31
CA LEU A 384 -16.28 -18.17 -10.87
C LEU A 384 -17.13 -19.38 -10.52
N LYS A 385 -18.28 -19.56 -11.19
CA LYS A 385 -19.18 -20.71 -10.98
C LYS A 385 -18.51 -22.04 -11.33
N GLU A 386 -17.61 -22.05 -12.32
CA GLU A 386 -16.82 -23.24 -12.71
C GLU A 386 -15.66 -23.55 -11.76
N GLN A 387 -15.28 -22.63 -10.87
CA GLN A 387 -14.20 -22.87 -9.91
C GLN A 387 -14.62 -23.83 -8.80
N THR A 388 -13.65 -24.43 -8.12
CA THR A 388 -13.89 -25.26 -6.93
C THR A 388 -13.84 -24.39 -5.66
N PRO A 389 -14.99 -24.03 -5.06
CA PRO A 389 -15.00 -23.28 -3.81
C PRO A 389 -14.72 -24.17 -2.61
N VAL A 390 -14.28 -23.57 -1.50
CA VAL A 390 -14.20 -24.24 -0.20
C VAL A 390 -15.58 -24.53 0.40
N ALA A 391 -16.61 -23.76 0.00
CA ALA A 391 -17.99 -23.92 0.47
C ALA A 391 -18.99 -23.92 -0.70
N GLN A 392 -19.86 -24.93 -0.76
CA GLN A 392 -20.87 -25.07 -1.84
C GLN A 392 -21.88 -23.91 -1.87
N SER A 393 -22.07 -23.20 -0.75
CA SER A 393 -22.91 -21.99 -0.70
C SER A 393 -22.41 -20.87 -1.62
N TYR A 394 -21.10 -20.81 -1.90
CA TYR A 394 -20.51 -19.77 -2.74
C TYR A 394 -21.00 -19.86 -4.19
N THR A 395 -21.13 -21.07 -4.73
CA THR A 395 -21.71 -21.28 -6.07
C THR A 395 -23.14 -20.76 -6.15
N ARG A 396 -23.98 -21.03 -5.13
CA ARG A 396 -25.36 -20.53 -5.08
C ARG A 396 -25.44 -19.00 -5.00
N ILE A 397 -24.51 -18.38 -4.27
CA ILE A 397 -24.39 -16.93 -4.18
C ILE A 397 -24.05 -16.33 -5.55
N ILE A 398 -23.11 -16.94 -6.28
CA ILE A 398 -22.72 -16.52 -7.63
C ILE A 398 -23.90 -16.66 -8.62
N GLU A 399 -24.64 -17.76 -8.57
CA GLU A 399 -25.82 -17.98 -9.43
C GLU A 399 -26.93 -16.95 -9.19
N LYS A 400 -27.19 -16.62 -7.91
CA LYS A 400 -28.11 -15.56 -7.53
C LYS A 400 -27.66 -14.22 -8.10
N GLU A 401 -26.38 -13.89 -7.96
CA GLU A 401 -25.80 -12.64 -8.46
C GLU A 401 -25.86 -12.53 -10.00
N LEU A 402 -25.61 -13.64 -10.69
CA LEU A 402 -25.69 -13.74 -12.15
C LEU A 402 -27.13 -13.48 -12.64
N SER A 403 -28.13 -14.01 -11.93
CA SER A 403 -29.54 -13.79 -12.25
C SER A 403 -29.96 -12.34 -12.04
N VAL A 404 -29.53 -11.72 -10.93
CA VAL A 404 -29.77 -10.29 -10.65
C VAL A 404 -29.16 -9.40 -11.75
N LEU A 405 -27.91 -9.69 -12.16
CA LEU A 405 -27.24 -8.95 -13.23
C LEU A 405 -28.01 -9.04 -14.55
N LEU A 406 -28.49 -10.24 -14.92
CA LEU A 406 -29.25 -10.44 -16.15
C LEU A 406 -30.55 -9.64 -16.15
N ASP A 407 -31.31 -9.66 -15.05
CA ASP A 407 -32.59 -8.97 -14.95
C ASP A 407 -32.40 -7.44 -14.95
N GLU A 408 -31.37 -6.92 -14.29
CA GLU A 408 -31.03 -5.50 -14.36
C GLU A 408 -30.59 -5.07 -15.77
N ALA A 409 -29.80 -5.90 -16.47
CA ALA A 409 -29.34 -5.62 -17.83
C ALA A 409 -30.49 -5.58 -18.85
N LYS A 410 -31.45 -6.52 -18.77
CA LYS A 410 -32.64 -6.53 -19.63
C LYS A 410 -33.45 -5.24 -19.53
N ASN A 411 -33.51 -4.65 -18.34
CA ASN A 411 -34.24 -3.40 -18.09
C ASN A 411 -33.43 -2.15 -18.46
N ALA A 412 -32.11 -2.27 -18.64
CA ALA A 412 -31.22 -1.13 -18.88
C ALA A 412 -30.88 -0.88 -20.36
N PHE A 413 -31.00 -1.89 -21.23
CA PHE A 413 -30.66 -1.77 -22.65
C PHE A 413 -31.87 -1.45 -23.52
N ASP A 414 -31.71 -0.47 -24.42
CA ASP A 414 -32.73 -0.17 -25.44
C ASP A 414 -32.66 -1.12 -26.65
N SER A 415 -31.47 -1.66 -26.93
CA SER A 415 -31.18 -2.49 -28.10
C SER A 415 -31.56 -3.96 -27.85
N LYS A 416 -32.52 -4.47 -28.63
CA LYS A 416 -32.93 -5.89 -28.57
C LYS A 416 -31.78 -6.85 -28.87
N THR A 417 -30.86 -6.46 -29.74
CA THR A 417 -29.68 -7.27 -30.10
C THR A 417 -28.76 -7.46 -28.90
N ASP A 418 -28.54 -6.42 -28.12
CA ASP A 418 -27.67 -6.46 -26.94
C ASP A 418 -28.30 -7.32 -25.84
N ILE A 419 -29.61 -7.18 -25.62
CA ILE A 419 -30.37 -8.05 -24.71
C ILE A 419 -30.22 -9.53 -25.11
N GLN A 420 -30.43 -9.86 -26.39
CA GLN A 420 -30.31 -11.24 -26.87
C GLN A 420 -28.89 -11.80 -26.69
N LYS A 421 -27.86 -10.98 -26.91
CA LYS A 421 -26.47 -11.41 -26.75
C LYS A 421 -26.13 -11.71 -25.29
N VAL A 422 -26.63 -10.90 -24.36
CA VAL A 422 -26.46 -11.09 -22.91
C VAL A 422 -27.22 -12.31 -22.41
N ILE A 423 -28.46 -12.54 -22.87
CA ILE A 423 -29.23 -13.76 -22.57
C ILE A 423 -28.47 -15.00 -23.07
N LYS A 424 -28.01 -14.98 -24.32
CA LYS A 424 -27.27 -16.12 -24.87
C LYS A 424 -26.00 -16.42 -24.09
N LEU A 425 -25.29 -15.40 -23.60
CA LEU A 425 -24.11 -15.62 -22.76
C LEU A 425 -24.50 -16.28 -21.43
N PHE A 426 -25.52 -15.75 -20.76
CA PHE A 426 -26.06 -16.33 -19.52
C PHE A 426 -26.52 -17.78 -19.69
N ASP A 427 -27.18 -18.12 -20.79
CA ASP A 427 -27.65 -19.49 -21.03
C ASP A 427 -26.49 -20.49 -21.23
N ASN A 428 -25.30 -20.01 -21.57
CA ASN A 428 -24.07 -20.81 -21.69
C ASN A 428 -23.20 -20.78 -20.41
N SER A 429 -23.61 -20.04 -19.38
CA SER A 429 -22.87 -19.79 -18.13
C SER A 429 -23.07 -20.83 -17.04
#